data_AF-A0A948QZP3-F1
#
_entry.id   AF-A0A948QZP3-F1
#
_cell.length_a   1.000
_cell.length_b   1.000
_cell.length_c   1.000
_cell.angle_alpha   90.00
_cell.angle_beta   90.00
_cell.angle_gamma   90.00
#
_symmetry.space_group_name_H-M   'P 1'
#
loop_
_entity.id
_entity.type
_entity.pdbx_description
1 polymer ?
#
loop_
_entity_poly.entity_id
_entity_poly.type
_entity_poly.pdbx_seq_one_letter_code
_entity_poly.pdbx_strand_id
1 'polypeptide(L)'
;MLYLAAPRLLPVIVFLLLPPLLSVYWQKVMISLAVFALLAISWDLLAQSGMISLGQALFFGMGAYLSGIADHYFGLAPLVAIPLASILGGAICTLVLLPVLRLRGIYFSM
;
A
#
# COMPACT_ATOMS: atom_id res chain seq x y z
N MET A 1 -21.41 12.02 17.10
CA MET A 1 -20.47 11.38 16.15
C MET A 1 -19.08 12.04 16.13
N LEU A 2 -18.93 13.36 16.31
CA LEU A 2 -17.60 14.02 16.40
C LEU A 2 -16.72 13.56 17.57
N TYR A 3 -17.30 13.25 18.73
CA TYR A 3 -16.56 12.85 19.95
C TYR A 3 -15.80 11.50 19.80
N LEU A 4 -16.21 10.63 18.87
CA LEU A 4 -15.55 9.36 18.57
C LEU A 4 -14.45 9.51 17.50
N ALA A 5 -14.54 10.53 16.64
CA ALA A 5 -13.57 10.80 15.57
C ALA A 5 -12.39 11.65 16.06
N ALA A 6 -12.63 12.61 16.96
CA ALA A 6 -11.61 13.50 17.53
C ALA A 6 -10.37 12.79 18.10
N PRO A 7 -10.48 11.71 18.92
CA PRO A 7 -9.31 11.00 19.44
C PRO A 7 -8.54 10.21 18.37
N ARG A 8 -9.17 9.88 17.23
CA ARG A 8 -8.54 9.16 16.11
C ARG A 8 -7.84 10.10 15.14
N LEU A 9 -8.36 11.33 15.02
CA LEU A 9 -7.79 12.37 14.16
C LEU A 9 -6.51 12.98 14.76
N LEU A 10 -6.44 13.10 16.10
CA LEU A 10 -5.26 13.59 16.81
C LEU A 10 -3.95 12.88 16.40
N PRO A 11 -3.83 11.54 16.47
CA PRO A 11 -2.60 10.84 16.07
C PRO A 11 -2.32 10.94 14.57
N VAL A 12 -3.35 11.00 13.72
CA VAL A 12 -3.18 11.18 12.27
C VAL A 12 -2.61 12.56 11.95
N ILE A 13 -3.11 13.61 12.60
CA ILE A 13 -2.64 14.99 12.43
C ILE A 13 -1.21 15.14 12.95
N VAL A 14 -0.90 14.56 14.12
CA VAL A 14 0.47 14.56 14.69
C VAL A 14 1.44 13.83 13.76
N PHE A 15 1.05 12.67 13.21
CA PHE A 15 1.88 11.92 12.27
C PHE A 15 2.09 12.66 10.95
N LEU A 16 1.13 13.45 10.48
CA LEU A 16 1.24 14.24 9.24
C LEU A 16 2.12 15.49 9.40
N LEU A 17 2.15 16.08 10.60
CA LEU A 17 2.89 17.30 10.89
C LEU A 17 4.33 17.06 11.36
N LEU A 18 4.67 15.84 11.79
CA LEU A 18 6.02 15.47 12.24
C LEU A 18 7.09 15.46 11.13
N PRO A 19 6.84 14.93 9.91
CA PRO A 19 7.84 14.83 8.84
C PRO A 19 8.58 16.13 8.48
N PRO A 20 7.95 17.32 8.37
CA PRO A 20 8.68 18.54 8.00
C PRO A 20 9.60 19.09 9.11
N LEU A 21 9.44 18.68 10.37
CA LEU A 21 10.29 19.15 11.48
C LEU A 21 11.48 18.23 11.80
N LEU A 22 11.53 17.04 11.18
CA LEU A 22 12.49 15.99 11.50
C LEU A 22 13.61 15.89 10.44
N SER A 23 14.76 15.34 10.85
CA SER A 23 15.89 15.12 9.94
C SER A 23 15.57 14.07 8.86
N VAL A 24 16.32 14.10 7.75
CA VAL A 24 16.15 13.20 6.60
C VAL A 24 16.15 11.71 7.00
N TYR A 25 16.90 11.34 8.03
CA TYR A 25 16.90 9.97 8.56
C TYR A 25 15.53 9.56 9.12
N TRP A 26 14.95 10.39 9.99
CA TRP A 26 13.66 10.13 10.59
C TRP A 26 12.52 10.16 9.57
N GLN A 27 12.62 11.00 8.54
CA GLN A 27 11.67 10.96 7.42
C GLN A 27 11.67 9.59 6.72
N LYS A 28 12.84 9.01 6.42
CA LYS A 28 12.92 7.67 5.80
C LYS A 28 12.33 6.59 6.71
N VAL A 29 12.64 6.63 8.01
CA VAL A 29 12.08 5.68 8.99
C VAL A 29 10.56 5.77 9.03
N MET A 30 10.00 6.98 9.05
CA MET A 30 8.54 7.19 9.03
C MET A 30 7.88 6.67 7.76
N ILE A 31 8.52 6.86 6.58
CA ILE A 31 8.02 6.33 5.31
C ILE A 31 8.01 4.80 5.35
N SER A 32 9.09 4.15 5.77
CA SER A 32 9.14 2.69 5.90
C SER A 32 8.09 2.17 6.88
N LEU A 33 7.90 2.85 8.01
CA LEU A 33 6.87 2.48 8.99
C LEU A 33 5.46 2.60 8.39
N ALA A 34 5.17 3.68 7.68
CA ALA A 34 3.87 3.87 7.02
C ALA A 34 3.60 2.79 5.95
N VAL A 35 4.63 2.40 5.19
CA VAL A 35 4.56 1.31 4.22
C VAL A 35 4.21 -0.02 4.91
N PHE A 36 4.92 -0.39 5.98
CA PHE A 36 4.62 -1.63 6.70
C PHE A 36 3.27 -1.60 7.42
N ALA A 37 2.84 -0.44 7.91
CA ALA A 37 1.52 -0.27 8.50
C ALA A 37 0.40 -0.50 7.47
N LEU A 38 0.53 0.07 6.26
CA LEU A 38 -0.41 -0.17 5.16
C LEU A 38 -0.45 -1.65 4.75
N LEU A 39 0.70 -2.32 4.73
CA LEU A 39 0.79 -3.75 4.46
C LEU A 39 0.06 -4.57 5.53
N ALA A 40 0.26 -4.24 6.81
CA ALA A 40 -0.40 -4.91 7.93
C ALA A 40 -1.93 -4.74 7.89
N ILE A 41 -2.41 -3.53 7.57
CA ILE A 41 -3.86 -3.25 7.43
C ILE A 41 -4.45 -4.03 6.24
N SER A 42 -3.74 -4.05 5.11
CA SER A 42 -4.16 -4.82 3.93
C SER A 42 -4.28 -6.31 4.25
N TRP A 43 -3.34 -6.83 5.03
CA TRP A 43 -3.34 -8.21 5.50
C TRP A 43 -4.49 -8.50 6.47
N ASP A 44 -4.76 -7.62 7.43
CA ASP A 44 -5.86 -7.75 8.38
C ASP A 44 -7.22 -7.77 7.67
N LEU A 45 -7.41 -6.88 6.69
CA LEU A 45 -8.62 -6.82 5.87
C LEU A 45 -8.85 -8.13 5.10
N LEU A 46 -7.77 -8.70 4.57
CA LEU A 46 -7.79 -9.94 3.84
C LEU A 46 -8.04 -11.15 4.77
N ALA A 47 -7.44 -11.16 5.96
CA ALA A 47 -7.66 -12.18 6.98
C ALA A 47 -9.12 -12.23 7.45
N GLN A 48 -9.76 -11.06 7.63
CA GLN A 48 -11.19 -10.96 7.96
C GLN A 48 -12.09 -11.54 6.87
N SER A 49 -11.68 -11.46 5.60
CA SER A 49 -12.41 -12.05 4.47
C SER A 49 -12.22 -13.57 4.30
N GLY A 50 -11.40 -14.20 5.14
CA GLY A 50 -11.12 -15.64 5.10
C GLY A 50 -10.26 -16.10 3.91
N MET A 51 -9.72 -15.17 3.12
CA MET A 51 -8.94 -15.45 1.91
C MET A 51 -7.46 -15.09 2.11
N ILE A 52 -6.70 -15.85 2.89
CA ILE A 52 -5.27 -15.57 3.07
C ILE A 52 -4.50 -15.82 1.76
N SER A 53 -3.93 -14.76 1.18
CA SER A 53 -3.11 -14.83 -0.04
C SER A 53 -1.65 -14.45 0.27
N LEU A 54 -0.71 -15.38 0.08
CA LEU A 54 0.73 -15.09 0.20
C LEU A 54 1.27 -14.21 -0.94
N GLY A 55 0.53 -14.08 -2.04
CA GLY A 55 0.88 -13.23 -3.18
C GLY A 55 0.77 -11.71 -2.92
N GLN A 56 0.32 -11.29 -1.73
CA GLN A 56 0.19 -9.87 -1.37
C GLN A 56 1.49 -9.07 -1.52
N ALA A 57 2.64 -9.68 -1.21
CA ALA A 57 3.94 -9.02 -1.38
C ALA A 57 4.24 -8.70 -2.86
N LEU A 58 3.78 -9.54 -3.79
CA LEU A 58 3.94 -9.33 -5.22
C LEU A 58 3.06 -8.19 -5.73
N PHE A 59 1.82 -8.05 -5.23
CA PHE A 59 0.94 -6.93 -5.59
C PHE A 59 1.47 -5.60 -5.04
N PHE A 60 1.91 -5.62 -3.79
CA PHE A 60 2.52 -4.46 -3.16
C PHE A 60 3.78 -4.01 -3.92
N GLY A 61 4.66 -4.97 -4.25
CA GLY A 61 5.89 -4.71 -5.00
C GLY A 61 5.63 -4.17 -6.41
N MET A 62 4.66 -4.74 -7.14
CA MET A 62 4.32 -4.29 -8.49
C MET A 62 3.81 -2.85 -8.50
N GLY A 63 2.92 -2.48 -7.57
CA GLY A 63 2.40 -1.12 -7.44
C GLY A 63 3.49 -0.11 -7.08
N ALA A 64 4.37 -0.45 -6.12
CA ALA A 64 5.49 0.39 -5.72
C ALA A 64 6.48 0.60 -6.88
N TYR A 65 6.78 -0.45 -7.64
CA TYR A 65 7.70 -0.39 -8.77
C TYR A 65 7.15 0.47 -9.92
N LEU A 66 5.87 0.33 -10.25
CA LEU A 66 5.20 1.17 -11.25
C LEU A 66 5.17 2.64 -10.84
N SER A 67 4.94 2.92 -9.55
CA SER A 67 5.01 4.29 -9.03
C SER A 67 6.43 4.87 -9.15
N GLY A 68 7.47 4.06 -8.92
CA GLY A 68 8.87 4.47 -9.10
C GLY A 68 9.24 4.73 -10.55
N ILE A 69 8.75 3.90 -11.48
CA ILE A 69 8.95 4.14 -12.93
C ILE A 69 8.24 5.41 -13.38
N ALA A 70 7.01 5.65 -12.93
CA ALA A 70 6.24 6.83 -13.28
C ALA A 70 6.92 8.13 -12.80
N ASP A 71 7.53 8.10 -11.61
CA ASP A 71 8.32 9.22 -11.08
C ASP A 71 9.64 9.39 -11.84
N HIS A 72 10.43 8.31 -12.01
CA HIS A 72 11.78 8.38 -12.56
C HIS A 72 11.84 8.65 -14.07
N TYR A 73 10.97 8.02 -14.85
CA TYR A 73 11.00 8.12 -16.32
C TYR A 73 10.06 9.20 -16.87
N PHE A 74 8.90 9.40 -16.26
CA PHE A 74 7.91 10.37 -16.75
C PHE A 74 7.94 11.70 -16.02
N GLY A 75 8.69 11.82 -14.90
CA GLY A 75 8.75 13.06 -14.12
C GLY A 75 7.38 13.55 -13.64
N LEU A 76 6.39 12.63 -13.56
CA LEU A 76 5.03 12.98 -13.22
C LEU A 76 4.97 13.37 -11.74
N ALA A 77 4.22 14.42 -11.44
CA ALA A 77 3.97 14.81 -10.07
C ALA A 77 3.45 13.59 -9.27
N PRO A 78 3.94 13.36 -8.03
CA PRO A 78 3.57 12.20 -7.22
C PRO A 78 2.04 12.02 -7.08
N LEU A 79 1.30 13.14 -7.06
CA LEU A 79 -0.17 13.13 -7.00
C LEU A 79 -0.85 12.42 -8.18
N VAL A 80 -0.24 12.44 -9.38
CA VAL A 80 -0.78 11.79 -10.58
C VAL A 80 -0.13 10.43 -10.78
N ALA A 81 1.15 10.29 -10.43
CA ALA A 81 1.88 9.04 -10.52
C ALA A 81 1.25 7.94 -9.63
N ILE A 82 0.86 8.27 -8.40
CA ILE A 82 0.26 7.32 -7.44
C ILE A 82 -1.04 6.69 -7.97
N PRO A 83 -2.10 7.43 -8.35
CA PRO A 83 -3.34 6.83 -8.82
C PRO A 83 -3.16 6.08 -10.14
N LEU A 84 -2.33 6.60 -11.04
CA LEU A 84 -2.07 5.99 -12.33
C LEU A 84 -1.30 4.67 -12.17
N ALA A 85 -0.27 4.63 -11.31
CA ALA A 85 0.46 3.42 -10.95
C ALA A 85 -0.42 2.41 -10.19
N SER A 86 -1.36 2.89 -9.36
CA SER A 86 -2.30 2.02 -8.64
C SER A 86 -3.26 1.32 -9.60
N ILE A 87 -3.81 2.05 -10.58
CA ILE A 87 -4.72 1.49 -11.59
C ILE A 87 -3.97 0.52 -12.50
N LEU A 88 -2.81 0.92 -13.04
CA LEU A 88 -2.02 0.06 -13.92
C LEU A 88 -1.47 -1.17 -13.18
N GLY A 89 -0.98 -0.98 -11.96
CA GLY A 89 -0.50 -2.08 -11.11
C GLY A 89 -1.60 -3.05 -10.75
N GLY A 90 -2.77 -2.53 -10.35
CA GLY A 90 -3.96 -3.34 -10.11
C GLY A 90 -4.39 -4.13 -11.35
N ALA A 91 -4.39 -3.50 -12.53
CA ALA A 91 -4.73 -4.18 -13.78
C ALA A 91 -3.75 -5.31 -14.12
N ILE A 92 -2.44 -5.06 -14.02
CA ILE A 92 -1.41 -6.08 -14.29
C ILE A 92 -1.50 -7.21 -13.28
N CYS A 93 -1.62 -6.91 -11.99
CA CYS A 93 -1.77 -7.93 -10.95
C CYS A 93 -3.04 -8.76 -11.16
N THR A 94 -4.15 -8.15 -11.58
CA THR A 94 -5.40 -8.86 -11.89
C THR A 94 -5.25 -9.79 -13.08
N LEU A 95 -4.57 -9.35 -14.15
CA LEU A 95 -4.28 -10.20 -15.31
C LEU A 95 -3.39 -11.40 -14.96
N VAL A 96 -2.40 -11.19 -14.09
CA VAL A 96 -1.53 -12.25 -13.58
C VAL A 96 -2.27 -13.19 -12.63
N LEU A 97 -3.30 -12.71 -11.91
CA LEU A 97 -4.10 -13.53 -10.99
C LEU A 97 -5.22 -14.31 -11.64
N LEU A 98 -5.71 -13.90 -12.81
CA LEU A 98 -6.71 -14.65 -13.58
C LEU A 98 -6.38 -16.14 -13.76
N PRO A 99 -5.13 -16.55 -14.09
CA PRO A 99 -4.76 -17.97 -14.13
C PRO A 99 -4.63 -18.59 -12.74
N VAL A 100 -4.17 -17.86 -11.72
CA VAL A 100 -3.97 -18.35 -10.34
C VAL A 100 -5.30 -18.60 -9.64
N LEU A 101 -6.35 -17.83 -9.96
CA LEU A 101 -7.72 -18.01 -9.47
C LEU A 101 -8.33 -19.38 -9.83
N ARG A 102 -7.76 -20.10 -10.80
CA ARG A 102 -8.17 -21.47 -11.17
C ARG A 102 -7.64 -22.53 -10.20
N LEU A 103 -6.67 -22.21 -9.34
CA LEU A 103 -6.18 -23.09 -8.30
C LEU A 103 -7.09 -22.96 -7.07
N ARG A 104 -7.80 -24.04 -6.70
CA ARG A 104 -8.62 -24.08 -5.47
C ARG A 104 -7.89 -24.89 -4.39
N GLY A 105 -7.76 -24.33 -3.20
CA GLY A 105 -7.18 -24.99 -2.02
C GLY A 105 -6.05 -24.18 -1.36
N ILE A 106 -5.25 -24.85 -0.52
CA ILE A 106 -4.12 -24.30 0.26
C ILE A 106 -3.06 -23.62 -0.64
N TYR A 107 -3.11 -23.84 -1.96
CA TYR A 107 -2.25 -23.17 -2.96
C TYR A 107 -2.54 -21.68 -3.17
N PHE A 108 -3.67 -21.13 -2.67
CA PHE A 108 -3.80 -19.66 -2.56
C PHE A 108 -2.89 -19.06 -1.49
N SER A 109 -2.37 -19.92 -0.60
CA SER A 109 -1.55 -19.62 0.56
C SER A 109 -0.10 -20.12 0.42
N MET A 110 0.40 -20.41 -0.78
CA MET A 110 1.82 -20.69 -1.09
C MET A 110 2.30 -19.76 -2.19
#